data_AF-A0A227J1J5-F1
#
_entry.id   AF-A0A227J1J5-F1
#
_cell.length_a   1.000
_cell.length_b   1.000
_cell.length_c   1.000
_cell.angle_alpha   90.00
_cell.angle_beta   90.00
_cell.angle_gamma   90.00
#
_symmetry.space_group_name_H-M   'P 1'
#
loop_
_entity.id
_entity.type
_entity.pdbx_description
1 polymer ?
#
loop_
_entity_poly.entity_id
_entity_poly.type
_entity_poly.pdbx_seq_one_letter_code
_entity_poly.pdbx_strand_id
1 'polypeptide(L)'
;CGYKYCTGDIMATNPMWRMTRSEWEECFADWIDDPNPKALLNASIFFDLDGVYGRLKWAEQLTSFIVRRARKNNRFLACLARNALNRTPPLGFFKDFV
;
A
#
# COMPACT_ATOMS: atom_id res chain seq x y z
N CYS A 1 -2.19 -28.50 -5.81
CA CYS A 1 -1.18 -27.50 -6.20
C CYS A 1 -1.38 -26.27 -5.32
N GLY A 2 -0.29 -25.71 -4.79
CA GLY A 2 -0.23 -25.40 -3.36
C GLY A 2 0.41 -24.06 -2.99
N TYR A 3 -0.32 -22.97 -3.20
CA TYR A 3 -0.25 -21.78 -2.36
C TYR A 3 -1.67 -21.43 -1.96
N LYS A 4 -1.91 -21.24 -0.65
CA LYS A 4 -3.22 -20.76 -0.18
C LYS A 4 -3.37 -19.31 -0.61
N TYR A 5 -4.54 -18.96 -1.14
CA TYR A 5 -4.86 -17.55 -1.39
C TYR A 5 -4.77 -16.75 -0.10
N CYS A 6 -4.36 -15.49 -0.22
CA CYS A 6 -4.44 -14.56 0.89
C CYS A 6 -5.90 -14.47 1.34
N THR A 7 -6.14 -14.69 2.63
CA THR A 7 -7.47 -14.54 3.26
C THR A 7 -7.87 -13.08 3.47
N GLY A 8 -6.97 -12.14 3.16
CA GLY A 8 -7.21 -10.70 3.29
C GLY A 8 -7.89 -10.07 2.08
N ASP A 9 -8.32 -10.86 1.10
CA ASP A 9 -9.00 -10.40 -0.12
C ASP A 9 -8.24 -9.34 -0.94
N ILE A 10 -6.91 -9.21 -0.78
CA ILE A 10 -6.06 -8.26 -1.52
C ILE A 10 -5.48 -8.81 -2.83
N MET A 11 -5.88 -10.03 -3.21
CA MET A 11 -5.34 -10.71 -4.38
C MET A 11 -5.88 -10.09 -5.68
N ALA A 12 -5.09 -10.13 -6.76
CA ALA A 12 -5.50 -9.68 -8.09
C ALA A 12 -6.72 -10.44 -8.66
N THR A 13 -7.05 -11.61 -8.11
CA THR A 13 -8.27 -12.37 -8.45
C THR A 13 -9.54 -11.67 -7.97
N ASN A 14 -9.47 -10.85 -6.92
CA ASN A 14 -10.60 -10.09 -6.41
C ASN A 14 -11.01 -8.99 -7.42
N PRO A 15 -12.25 -8.99 -7.94
CA PRO A 15 -12.77 -7.93 -8.82
C PRO A 15 -12.60 -6.52 -8.29
N MET A 16 -12.64 -6.34 -6.96
CA MET A 16 -12.50 -5.03 -6.33
C MET A 16 -11.19 -4.33 -6.72
N TRP A 17 -10.09 -5.08 -6.90
CA TRP A 17 -8.77 -4.51 -7.23
C TRP A 17 -8.49 -4.44 -8.73
N ARG A 18 -9.48 -4.76 -9.56
CA ARG A 18 -9.40 -4.65 -11.03
C ARG A 18 -9.94 -3.31 -11.47
N MET A 19 -9.19 -2.26 -11.17
CA MET A 19 -9.57 -0.88 -11.42
C MET A 19 -8.81 -0.28 -12.60
N THR A 20 -9.40 0.75 -13.20
CA THR A 20 -8.75 1.65 -14.14
C THR A 20 -7.72 2.53 -13.44
N ARG A 21 -6.83 3.18 -14.21
CA ARG A 21 -5.82 4.08 -13.66
C ARG A 21 -6.45 5.22 -12.84
N SER A 22 -7.56 5.81 -13.31
CA SER A 22 -8.21 6.92 -12.63
C SER A 22 -8.85 6.50 -11.31
N GLU A 23 -9.50 5.34 -11.26
CA GLU A 23 -10.05 4.78 -10.02
C GLU A 23 -8.94 4.48 -8.99
N TRP A 24 -7.77 4.01 -9.45
CA TRP A 24 -6.60 3.88 -8.59
C TRP A 24 -6.08 5.23 -8.08
N GLU A 25 -6.02 6.25 -8.93
CA GLU A 25 -5.64 7.61 -8.52
C GLU A 25 -6.59 8.16 -7.44
N GLU A 26 -7.90 7.93 -7.57
CA GLU A 26 -8.91 8.28 -6.57
C GLU A 26 -8.71 7.52 -5.25
N CYS A 27 -8.52 6.20 -5.30
CA CYS A 27 -8.26 5.39 -4.11
C CYS A 27 -7.05 5.90 -3.32
N PHE A 28 -5.94 6.19 -4.01
CA PHE A 28 -4.75 6.73 -3.36
C PHE A 28 -4.95 8.17 -2.88
N ALA A 29 -5.71 9.00 -3.59
CA ALA A 29 -6.05 10.33 -3.13
C ALA A 29 -6.78 10.26 -1.79
N ASP A 30 -7.82 9.42 -1.70
CA ASP A 30 -8.62 9.23 -0.49
C ASP A 30 -7.79 8.71 0.67
N TRP A 31 -6.95 7.70 0.44
CA TRP A 31 -6.10 7.14 1.50
C TRP A 31 -5.06 8.13 2.02
N ILE A 32 -4.55 9.00 1.15
CA ILE A 32 -3.57 10.02 1.52
C ILE A 32 -4.26 11.18 2.25
N ASP A 33 -5.43 11.61 1.79
CA ASP A 33 -6.12 12.77 2.35
C ASP A 33 -6.79 12.47 3.69
N ASP A 34 -7.32 11.24 3.85
CA ASP A 34 -7.87 10.75 5.12
C ASP A 34 -7.19 9.46 5.61
N PRO A 35 -6.01 9.56 6.27
CA PRO A 35 -5.25 8.43 6.80
C PRO A 35 -5.86 7.80 8.06
N ASN A 36 -7.05 7.22 7.93
CA ASN A 36 -7.60 6.31 8.95
C ASN A 36 -6.87 4.95 8.93
N PRO A 37 -7.02 4.08 9.95
CA PRO A 37 -6.28 2.82 10.02
C PRO A 37 -6.43 1.91 8.79
N LYS A 38 -7.62 1.87 8.17
CA LYS A 38 -7.88 1.07 6.96
C LYS A 38 -7.19 1.67 5.74
N ALA A 39 -7.24 2.99 5.59
CA ALA A 39 -6.53 3.71 4.53
C ALA A 39 -5.01 3.49 4.63
N LEU A 40 -4.44 3.60 5.82
CA LEU A 40 -3.01 3.34 6.04
C LEU A 40 -2.62 1.89 5.71
N LEU A 41 -3.46 0.92 6.07
CA LEU A 41 -3.24 -0.49 5.72
C LEU A 41 -3.25 -0.68 4.21
N ASN A 42 -4.28 -0.21 3.52
CA ASN A 42 -4.41 -0.35 2.06
C ASN A 42 -3.26 0.36 1.33
N ALA A 43 -2.96 1.61 1.69
CA ALA A 43 -1.84 2.35 1.13
C ALA A 43 -0.52 1.59 1.34
N SER A 44 -0.31 1.00 2.52
CA SER A 44 0.91 0.23 2.81
C SER A 44 1.00 -1.07 2.00
N ILE A 45 -0.13 -1.73 1.70
CA ILE A 45 -0.18 -2.92 0.85
C ILE A 45 0.11 -2.57 -0.61
N PHE A 46 -0.46 -1.48 -1.11
CA PHE A 46 -0.39 -1.12 -2.54
C PHE A 46 0.70 -0.09 -2.88
N PHE A 47 1.44 0.46 -1.92
CA PHE A 47 2.60 1.33 -2.22
C PHE A 47 3.76 0.60 -2.87
N ASP A 48 3.84 -0.71 -2.70
CA ASP A 48 4.71 -1.63 -3.44
C ASP A 48 4.08 -1.99 -4.81
N LEU A 49 3.61 -1.00 -5.57
CA LEU A 49 3.07 -1.26 -6.90
C LEU A 49 4.20 -1.31 -7.93
N ASP A 50 4.16 -2.32 -8.79
CA ASP A 50 5.05 -2.45 -9.94
C ASP A 50 4.30 -2.89 -11.19
N GLY A 51 4.77 -2.43 -12.34
CA GLY A 51 4.23 -2.78 -13.64
C GLY A 51 4.84 -4.08 -14.14
N VAL A 52 4.06 -5.18 -14.12
CA VAL A 52 4.55 -6.50 -14.56
C VAL A 52 4.10 -6.90 -15.97
N TYR A 53 2.98 -6.37 -16.46
CA TYR A 53 2.42 -6.72 -17.77
C TYR A 53 1.54 -5.60 -18.34
N GLY A 54 1.40 -5.55 -19.67
CA GLY A 54 0.59 -4.56 -20.37
C GLY A 54 1.33 -3.24 -20.57
N ARG A 55 0.73 -2.12 -20.13
CA ARG A 55 1.30 -0.78 -20.33
C ARG A 55 2.00 -0.28 -19.07
N LEU A 56 3.28 -0.61 -18.92
CA LEU A 56 4.07 -0.34 -17.71
C LEU A 56 4.12 1.15 -17.31
N LYS A 57 4.08 2.05 -18.31
CA LYS A 57 4.00 3.51 -18.09
C LYS A 57 2.81 3.94 -17.22
N TRP A 58 1.73 3.15 -17.12
CA TRP A 58 0.62 3.47 -16.24
C TRP A 58 0.97 3.28 -14.77
N ALA A 59 1.73 2.24 -14.43
CA ALA A 59 2.24 2.05 -13.08
C ALA A 59 3.20 3.20 -12.70
N GLU A 60 4.13 3.56 -13.58
CA GLU A 60 5.06 4.69 -13.37
C GLU A 60 4.32 6.02 -13.13
N GLN A 61 3.26 6.28 -13.91
CA GLN A 61 2.43 7.49 -13.76
C GLN A 61 1.68 7.49 -12.43
N LEU A 62 1.12 6.35 -12.03
CA LEU A 62 0.43 6.19 -10.76
C LEU A 62 1.39 6.38 -9.57
N THR A 63 2.57 5.75 -9.61
CA THR A 63 3.63 5.95 -8.60
C THR A 63 4.05 7.41 -8.52
N SER A 64 4.22 8.08 -9.66
CA SER A 64 4.57 9.51 -9.70
C SER A 64 3.48 10.40 -9.09
N PHE A 65 2.20 10.05 -9.32
CA PHE A 65 1.06 10.73 -8.70
C PHE A 65 1.07 10.55 -7.17
N ILE A 66 1.21 9.31 -6.71
CA ILE A 66 1.24 8.95 -5.30
C ILE A 66 2.34 9.71 -4.57
N VAL A 67 3.58 9.63 -5.07
CA VAL A 67 4.74 10.28 -4.44
C VAL A 67 4.55 11.80 -4.36
N ARG A 68 4.07 12.42 -5.45
CA ARG A 68 3.82 13.87 -5.48
C ARG A 68 2.77 14.30 -4.45
N ARG A 69 1.70 13.51 -4.28
CA ARG A 69 0.63 13.82 -3.33
C ARG A 69 1.08 13.57 -1.88
N ALA A 70 1.64 12.40 -1.61
CA ALA A 70 2.08 12.01 -0.26
C ALA A 70 3.14 12.97 0.29
N ARG A 71 4.09 13.42 -0.55
CA ARG A 71 5.12 14.41 -0.16
C ARG A 71 4.56 15.75 0.34
N LYS A 72 3.34 16.12 -0.07
CA LYS A 72 2.69 17.36 0.35
C LYS A 72 1.78 17.17 1.57
N ASN A 73 1.56 15.94 2.02
CA ASN A 73 0.62 15.63 3.09
C ASN A 73 1.37 15.21 4.38
N ASN A 74 1.71 16.20 5.21
CA ASN A 74 2.42 15.96 6.46
C ASN A 74 1.64 15.08 7.46
N ARG A 75 0.30 15.19 7.47
CA ARG A 75 -0.58 14.36 8.31
C ARG A 75 -0.46 12.89 7.93
N PHE A 76 -0.54 12.59 6.64
CA PHE A 76 -0.35 11.25 6.10
C PHE A 76 1.00 10.65 6.49
N LEU A 77 2.09 11.40 6.30
CA LEU A 77 3.44 10.96 6.65
C LEU A 77 3.59 10.71 8.16
N ALA A 78 3.04 11.57 9.01
CA ALA A 78 3.06 11.38 10.46
C ALA A 78 2.26 10.13 10.89
N CYS A 79 1.10 9.90 10.28
CA CYS A 79 0.29 8.70 10.49
C CYS A 79 1.02 7.42 10.06
N LEU A 80 1.69 7.43 8.90
CA LEU A 80 2.53 6.30 8.45
C LEU A 80 3.71 6.04 9.39
N ALA A 81 4.41 7.08 9.81
CA ALA A 81 5.52 6.95 10.76
C ALA A 81 5.03 6.35 12.08
N ARG A 82 3.88 6.82 12.60
CA ARG A 82 3.26 6.23 13.79
C ARG A 82 2.88 4.77 13.58
N ASN A 83 2.30 4.42 12.43
CA ASN A 83 1.93 3.05 12.09
C ASN A 83 3.17 2.13 12.05
N ALA A 84 4.28 2.61 11.48
CA ALA A 84 5.55 1.88 11.45
C ALA A 84 6.12 1.66 12.86
N LEU A 85 6.07 2.67 13.73
CA LEU A 85 6.53 2.55 15.12
C LEU A 85 5.71 1.54 15.96
N ASN A 86 4.43 1.36 15.64
CA ASN A 86 3.57 0.40 16.32
C ASN A 86 3.85 -1.06 15.90
N ARG A 87 4.64 -1.29 14.84
CA ARG A 87 5.11 -2.62 14.45
C ARG A 87 6.41 -2.93 15.19
N THR A 88 6.30 -3.46 16.40
CA THR A 88 7.47 -4.00 17.11
C THR A 88 7.89 -5.32 16.45
N PRO A 89 9.15 -5.49 16.01
CA PRO A 89 9.63 -6.80 15.59
C PRO A 89 9.46 -7.76 16.78
N PRO A 90 9.01 -9.01 16.57
CA PRO A 90 8.72 -9.92 17.68
C PRO A 90 10.03 -10.33 18.36
N LEU A 91 10.58 -9.51 19.25
CA LEU A 91 11.76 -9.81 20.08
C LEU A 91 11.34 -10.74 21.23
N GLY A 92 10.90 -11.94 20.86
CA GLY A 92 10.71 -13.05 21.78
C GLY A 92 12.06 -13.65 22.18
N PHE A 93 12.10 -14.29 23.36
CA PHE A 93 13.25 -14.67 24.18
C PHE A 93 14.31 -15.63 23.57
N PHE A 94 14.24 -15.93 22.26
CA PHE A 94 15.31 -16.59 21.52
C PHE A 94 15.64 -15.75 20.29
N LYS A 95 16.48 -14.73 20.50
CA LYS A 95 16.90 -13.75 19.51
C LYS A 95 18.40 -13.47 19.59
N ASP A 96 19.17 -14.48 19.19
CA ASP A 96 20.51 -14.32 18.63
C ASP A 96 20.42 -15.07 17.29
N PHE A 97 20.60 -14.51 16.11
CA PHE A 97 21.68 -13.66 15.64
C PHE A 97 21.17 -12.70 14.55
N VAL A 98 21.73 -11.48 14.52
CA VAL A 98 21.84 -10.65 13.30
C VAL A 98 23.17 -10.99 12.63
#